data_AF-A0A0F9NUJ6-F1
#
_entry.id   AF-A0A0F9NUJ6-F1
#
_cell.length_a   1.000
_cell.length_b   1.000
_cell.length_c   1.000
_cell.angle_alpha   90.00
_cell.angle_beta   90.00
_cell.angle_gamma   90.00
#
_symmetry.space_group_name_H-M   'P 1'
#
loop_
_entity.id
_entity.type
_entity.pdbx_description
1 polymer ?
#
loop_
_entity_poly.entity_id
_entity_poly.type
_entity_poly.pdbx_seq_one_letter_code
_entity_poly.pdbx_strand_id
1 'polypeptide(L)'
;MSVAPTLPPIQYVLPGGVACVAHQTGATMMRITKGWITTDEGLLTELREDRPKIPWISREAREEAIASIAGDEFISETDRADLLAWVRATPF
;
A
#
# COMPACT_ATOMS: atom_id res chain seq x y z
N MET A 1 11.74 28.22 6.18
CA MET A 1 11.85 26.85 6.72
C MET A 1 10.62 26.09 6.27
N SER A 2 10.76 25.10 5.40
CA SER A 2 9.63 24.22 5.03
C SER A 2 9.41 23.27 6.19
N VAL A 3 8.28 23.39 6.88
CA VAL A 3 7.89 22.40 7.89
C VAL A 3 7.65 21.11 7.11
N ALA A 4 8.42 20.05 7.41
CA ALA A 4 8.14 18.74 6.84
C ALA A 4 6.68 18.40 7.19
N PRO A 5 5.84 17.99 6.21
CA PRO A 5 4.46 17.65 6.51
C PRO A 5 4.45 16.56 7.57
N THR A 6 3.90 16.88 8.74
CA THR A 6 3.75 15.91 9.82
C THR A 6 2.81 14.84 9.32
N LEU A 7 3.27 13.59 9.27
CA LEU A 7 2.41 12.49 8.89
C LEU A 7 1.21 12.46 9.86
N PRO A 8 -0.02 12.35 9.33
CA PRO A 8 -1.19 12.25 10.17
C PRO A 8 -1.10 11.07 11.16
N PRO A 9 -1.63 11.21 12.38
CA PRO A 9 -1.51 10.18 13.41
C PRO A 9 -2.19 8.88 12.98
N ILE A 10 -1.47 7.77 13.13
CA ILE A 10 -1.98 6.42 12.87
C ILE A 10 -2.77 5.95 14.10
N GLN A 11 -4.01 5.51 13.89
CA GLN A 11 -4.86 4.96 14.94
C GLN A 11 -4.63 3.46 15.15
N TYR A 12 -4.57 2.70 14.05
CA TYR A 12 -4.28 1.27 14.04
C TYR A 12 -3.76 0.83 12.67
N VAL A 13 -3.08 -0.32 12.65
CA VAL A 13 -2.52 -0.93 11.44
C VAL A 13 -3.14 -2.31 11.24
N LEU A 14 -3.61 -2.56 10.02
CA LEU A 14 -4.13 -3.85 9.56
C LEU A 14 -2.99 -4.71 8.98
N PRO A 15 -3.11 -6.06 9.05
CA PRO A 15 -2.11 -7.01 8.55
C PRO A 15 -1.64 -6.77 7.10
N GLY A 16 -2.50 -6.23 6.24
CA GLY A 16 -2.18 -5.89 4.84
C GLY A 16 -1.22 -4.71 4.63
N GLY A 17 -0.68 -4.11 5.69
CA GLY A 17 0.14 -2.89 5.58
C GLY A 17 -0.69 -1.63 5.34
N VAL A 18 -1.95 -1.66 5.77
CA VAL A 18 -2.89 -0.55 5.70
C VAL A 18 -3.09 0.03 7.09
N ALA A 19 -3.03 1.35 7.22
CA ALA A 19 -3.25 2.06 8.46
C ALA A 19 -4.54 2.87 8.40
N CYS A 20 -5.26 2.93 9.51
CA CYS A 20 -6.27 3.96 9.72
C CYS A 20 -5.55 5.23 10.17
N VAL A 21 -5.68 6.27 9.36
CA VAL A 21 -4.98 7.53 9.51
C VAL A 21 -5.99 8.60 9.89
N ALA A 22 -5.80 9.24 11.04
CA ALA A 22 -6.71 10.28 11.53
C ALA A 22 -6.39 11.65 10.95
N HIS A 23 -7.43 12.44 10.70
CA HIS A 23 -7.38 13.80 10.14
C HIS A 23 -8.31 14.69 10.96
N GLN A 24 -8.25 16.01 10.75
CA GLN A 24 -9.13 16.94 11.48
C GLN A 24 -10.62 16.66 11.30
N THR A 25 -11.02 16.08 10.17
CA THR A 25 -12.43 15.85 9.78
C THR A 25 -12.87 14.39 9.85
N GLY A 26 -12.01 13.46 10.23
CA GLY A 26 -12.33 12.03 10.23
C GLY A 26 -11.09 11.13 10.20
N ALA A 27 -11.23 9.93 9.64
CA ALA A 27 -10.12 9.03 9.40
C ALA A 27 -10.27 8.36 8.03
N THR A 28 -9.14 8.04 7.40
CA THR A 28 -9.11 7.31 6.13
C THR A 28 -8.16 6.14 6.20
N MET A 29 -8.42 5.09 5.42
CA MET A 29 -7.51 3.96 5.28
C MET A 29 -6.44 4.29 4.25
N MET A 30 -5.17 4.18 4.63
CA MET A 30 -4.04 4.43 3.74
C MET A 30 -3.05 3.27 3.79
N ARG A 31 -2.51 2.89 2.64
CA ARG A 31 -1.46 1.88 2.55
C ARG A 31 -0.11 2.52 2.89
N ILE A 32 0.53 2.01 3.93
CA ILE A 32 1.81 2.54 4.44
C ILE A 32 3.00 1.69 4.02
N THR A 33 2.77 0.46 3.56
CA THR A 33 3.79 -0.47 3.09
C THR A 33 3.16 -1.56 2.21
N LYS A 34 3.98 -2.34 1.49
CA LYS A 34 3.49 -3.50 0.72
C LYS A 34 2.80 -4.56 1.58
N GLY A 35 3.12 -4.61 2.87
CA GLY A 35 2.60 -5.61 3.80
C GLY A 35 2.98 -7.04 3.39
N TRP A 36 2.24 -8.01 3.93
CA TRP A 36 2.31 -9.38 3.44
C TRP A 36 1.51 -9.49 2.14
N ILE A 37 2.17 -9.88 1.04
CA ILE A 37 1.53 -9.89 -0.29
C ILE A 37 0.46 -10.99 -0.38
N THR A 38 0.71 -12.14 0.24
CA THR A 38 -0.03 -13.40 0.03
C THR A 38 -1.07 -13.71 1.11
N THR A 39 -1.34 -12.80 2.05
CA THR A 39 -2.38 -12.99 3.08
C THR A 39 -3.77 -12.64 2.53
N ASP A 40 -4.83 -13.01 3.23
CA ASP A 40 -6.22 -12.69 2.86
C ASP A 40 -6.50 -11.18 2.78
N GLU A 41 -5.66 -10.37 3.44
CA GLU A 41 -5.66 -8.90 3.37
C GLU A 41 -4.47 -8.33 2.58
N GLY A 42 -3.74 -9.17 1.87
CA GLY A 42 -2.56 -8.80 1.11
C GLY A 42 -2.87 -8.22 -0.27
N LEU A 43 -1.89 -7.56 -0.87
CA LEU A 43 -1.99 -6.94 -2.19
C LEU A 43 -2.42 -7.91 -3.29
N LEU A 44 -1.99 -9.19 -3.21
CA LEU A 44 -2.35 -10.18 -4.21
C LEU A 44 -3.81 -10.59 -4.11
N THR A 45 -4.35 -10.64 -2.90
CA THR A 45 -5.77 -10.91 -2.67
C THR A 45 -6.61 -9.73 -3.12
N GLU A 46 -6.19 -8.49 -2.83
CA GLU A 46 -6.85 -7.29 -3.34
C GLU A 46 -6.94 -7.26 -4.87
N LEU A 47 -5.83 -7.62 -5.54
CA LEU A 47 -5.78 -7.74 -6.99
C LEU A 47 -6.72 -8.84 -7.50
N ARG A 48 -6.64 -10.04 -6.94
CA ARG A 48 -7.40 -11.22 -7.40
C ARG A 48 -8.90 -11.08 -7.19
N GLU A 49 -9.30 -10.40 -6.14
CA GLU A 49 -10.71 -10.13 -5.83
C GLU A 49 -11.21 -8.79 -6.40
N ASP A 50 -10.37 -8.05 -7.14
CA ASP A 50 -10.66 -6.72 -7.67
C ASP A 50 -11.24 -5.76 -6.61
N ARG A 51 -10.64 -5.77 -5.41
CA ARG A 51 -11.06 -4.90 -4.31
C ARG A 51 -10.79 -3.43 -4.64
N PRO A 52 -11.54 -2.48 -4.05
CA PRO A 52 -11.23 -1.07 -4.18
C PRO A 52 -9.79 -0.75 -3.78
N LYS A 53 -9.09 0.02 -4.62
CA LYS A 53 -7.71 0.44 -4.38
C LYS A 53 -7.62 1.35 -3.16
N ILE A 54 -6.81 0.95 -2.19
CA ILE A 54 -6.50 1.76 -1.00
C ILE A 54 -5.34 2.70 -1.34
N PRO A 55 -5.51 4.03 -1.26
CA PRO A 55 -4.44 4.99 -1.56
C PRO A 55 -3.20 4.78 -0.69
N TRP A 56 -2.02 5.04 -1.26
CA TRP A 56 -0.77 5.02 -0.52
C TRP A 56 -0.64 6.27 0.35
N ILE A 57 0.02 6.15 1.51
CA ILE A 57 0.24 7.30 2.41
C ILE A 57 1.18 8.34 1.81
N SER A 58 2.06 7.90 0.93
CA SER A 58 2.98 8.77 0.21
C SER A 58 3.48 8.11 -1.07
N ARG A 59 4.04 8.94 -1.95
CA ARG A 59 4.74 8.47 -3.14
C ARG A 59 5.89 7.52 -2.76
N GLU A 60 6.66 7.87 -1.74
CA GLU A 60 7.83 7.12 -1.29
C GLU A 60 7.44 5.70 -0.87
N ALA A 61 6.40 5.55 -0.05
CA ALA A 61 5.91 4.24 0.39
C ALA A 61 5.48 3.36 -0.80
N ARG A 62 4.88 3.97 -1.82
CA ARG A 62 4.51 3.26 -3.06
C ARG A 62 5.72 2.82 -3.87
N GLU A 63 6.71 3.69 -4.05
CA GLU A 63 7.92 3.37 -4.81
C GLU A 63 8.78 2.32 -4.09
N GLU A 64 8.85 2.35 -2.76
CA GLU A 64 9.47 1.29 -1.95
C GLU A 64 8.77 -0.06 -2.14
N ALA A 65 7.44 -0.06 -2.15
CA ALA A 65 6.66 -1.27 -2.43
C ALA A 65 6.92 -1.80 -3.84
N ILE A 66 6.99 -0.93 -4.85
CA ILE A 66 7.34 -1.29 -6.23
C ILE A 66 8.72 -1.95 -6.29
N ALA A 67 9.73 -1.34 -5.66
CA ALA A 67 11.08 -1.88 -5.63
C ALA A 67 11.13 -3.25 -4.93
N SER A 68 10.42 -3.38 -3.82
CA SER A 68 10.36 -4.63 -3.07
C SER A 68 9.63 -5.75 -3.83
N ILE A 69 8.52 -5.46 -4.51
CA ILE A 69 7.81 -6.44 -5.37
C ILE A 69 8.67 -6.84 -6.57
N ALA A 70 9.36 -5.87 -7.18
CA ALA A 70 10.21 -6.13 -8.34
C ALA A 70 11.36 -7.09 -8.00
N GLY A 71 11.93 -7.01 -6.79
CA GLY A 71 13.02 -7.88 -6.33
C GLY A 71 12.61 -9.17 -5.61
N ASP A 72 11.32 -9.44 -5.39
CA ASP A 72 10.87 -10.58 -4.58
C ASP A 72 10.87 -11.88 -5.39
N GLU A 73 11.81 -12.79 -5.17
CA GLU A 73 11.96 -14.03 -5.96
C GLU A 73 10.82 -15.04 -5.75
N PHE A 74 10.00 -14.88 -4.71
CA PHE A 74 8.91 -15.80 -4.39
C PHE A 74 7.60 -15.50 -5.13
N ILE A 75 7.53 -14.38 -5.85
CA ILE A 75 6.38 -13.99 -6.65
C ILE A 75 6.55 -14.52 -8.08
N SER A 76 5.54 -15.20 -8.61
CA SER A 76 5.55 -15.64 -10.01
C SER A 76 5.71 -14.44 -10.96
N GLU A 77 6.29 -14.64 -12.14
CA GLU A 77 6.49 -13.55 -13.09
C GLU A 77 5.16 -12.88 -13.50
N THR A 78 4.11 -13.69 -13.69
CA THR A 78 2.75 -13.20 -13.99
C THR A 78 2.19 -12.39 -12.83
N ASP A 79 2.16 -12.93 -11.61
CA ASP A 79 1.64 -12.20 -10.45
C ASP A 79 2.45 -10.91 -10.20
N ARG A 80 3.76 -10.93 -10.45
CA ARG A 80 4.64 -9.76 -10.30
C ARG A 80 4.26 -8.66 -11.26
N ALA A 81 4.06 -8.98 -12.54
CA ALA A 81 3.68 -8.00 -13.56
C ALA A 81 2.34 -7.34 -13.20
N ASP A 82 1.35 -8.14 -12.80
CA ASP A 82 0.02 -7.66 -12.43
C ASP A 82 0.05 -6.83 -11.14
N LEU A 83 0.79 -7.28 -10.11
CA LEU A 83 0.99 -6.52 -8.87
C LEU A 83 1.65 -5.16 -9.14
N LEU A 84 2.69 -5.11 -9.98
CA LEU A 84 3.36 -3.86 -10.30
C LEU A 84 2.44 -2.90 -11.05
N ALA A 85 1.62 -3.40 -11.97
CA ALA A 85 0.61 -2.61 -12.64
C ALA A 85 -0.44 -2.09 -11.66
N TRP A 86 -0.94 -2.96 -10.77
CA TRP A 86 -1.90 -2.61 -9.73
C TRP A 86 -1.39 -1.50 -8.82
N VAL A 87 -0.17 -1.66 -8.28
CA VAL A 87 0.45 -0.70 -7.36
C VAL A 87 0.67 0.65 -8.04
N ARG A 88 1.14 0.67 -9.30
CA ARG A 88 1.36 1.92 -10.06
C ARG A 88 0.07 2.68 -10.37
N ALA A 89 -1.03 1.96 -10.57
CA ALA A 89 -2.35 2.54 -10.82
C ALA A 89 -3.02 3.10 -9.54
N THR A 90 -2.52 2.74 -8.36
CA THR A 90 -3.05 3.22 -7.08
C THR A 90 -2.49 4.62 -6.74
N PRO A 91 -3.36 5.60 -6.41
CA PRO A 91 -2.93 6.95 -6.05
C PRO A 91 -2.19 6.98 -4.71
N PHE A 92 -1.46 8.07 -4.47
CA PHE A 92 -0.88 8.46 -3.19
C PHE A 92 -1.36 9.88 -2.84
#